data_AF-A0A936MNG7-F1
#
_entry.id   AF-A0A936MNG7-F1
#
_cell.length_a   1.000
_cell.length_b   1.000
_cell.length_c   1.000
_cell.angle_alpha   90.00
_cell.angle_beta   90.00
_cell.angle_gamma   90.00
#
_symmetry.space_group_name_H-M   'P 1'
#
loop_
_entity.id
_entity.type
_entity.pdbx_description
1 polymer ?
#
loop_
_entity_poly.entity_id
_entity_poly.type
_entity_poly.pdbx_seq_one_letter_code
_entity_poly.pdbx_strand_id
1 'polypeptide(L)'
;MNPATLERLASILKREVGALHVDIVPATDVPDDDATLSWDLGRGRKLRLTFPTPPTDLSEKQDRLATVVESFADLFADAASEIPRIRPEPNKTLESELNALAGRAGALSAVVIDAASPIVWGASEAPTSDDTATDARVAQAFARAQEIGIVWRELLARPSKELAATENAKPAETGRILRLVPPVDALAGLAVDEREIIARRAELTMNAIARVRANPIVAELHCGQHLHEAILEDKLGYLARSFATIYVLILVFPGHFDELGAERAVTRALPIIERLVVALPPDDTPTDRKGTVVALRPRRK
;
A
#
# COMPACT_ATOMS: atom_id res chain seq x y z
N MET A 1 6.72 -5.58 -28.71
CA MET A 1 6.38 -6.46 -29.85
C MET A 1 5.63 -5.64 -30.89
N ASN A 2 6.04 -5.70 -32.15
CA ASN A 2 5.30 -5.04 -33.23
C ASN A 2 3.91 -5.71 -33.39
N PRO A 3 2.80 -4.95 -33.47
CA PRO A 3 1.44 -5.49 -33.65
C PRO A 3 1.32 -6.50 -34.81
N ALA A 4 2.02 -6.26 -35.92
CA ALA A 4 2.02 -7.17 -37.06
C ALA A 4 2.65 -8.55 -36.75
N THR A 5 3.59 -8.60 -35.80
CA THR A 5 4.23 -9.86 -35.36
C THR A 5 3.29 -10.66 -34.45
N LEU A 6 2.55 -9.98 -33.58
CA LEU A 6 1.57 -10.60 -32.71
C LEU A 6 0.39 -11.18 -33.50
N GLU A 7 -0.10 -10.46 -34.52
CA GLU A 7 -1.13 -10.96 -35.44
C GLU A 7 -0.68 -12.21 -36.22
N ARG A 8 0.59 -12.24 -36.64
CA ARG A 8 1.17 -13.39 -37.34
C ARG A 8 1.31 -14.60 -36.42
N LEU A 9 1.80 -14.41 -35.19
CA LEU A 9 1.86 -15.45 -34.17
C LEU A 9 0.46 -15.98 -33.81
N ALA A 10 -0.49 -15.09 -33.59
CA ALA A 10 -1.88 -15.46 -33.32
C ALA A 10 -2.46 -16.29 -34.48
N SER A 11 -2.20 -15.90 -35.73
CA SER A 11 -2.63 -16.66 -36.90
C SER A 11 -2.00 -18.06 -36.99
N ILE A 12 -0.72 -18.20 -36.61
CA ILE A 12 -0.03 -19.49 -36.55
C ILE A 12 -0.64 -20.35 -35.44
N LEU A 13 -0.82 -19.81 -34.23
CA LEU A 13 -1.39 -20.56 -33.10
C LEU A 13 -2.85 -20.96 -33.33
N LYS A 14 -3.65 -20.10 -33.96
CA LYS A 14 -5.02 -20.45 -34.39
C LYS A 14 -5.03 -21.60 -35.39
N ARG A 15 -4.07 -21.62 -36.33
CA ARG A 15 -3.98 -22.66 -37.36
C ARG A 15 -3.40 -23.98 -36.84
N GLU A 16 -2.32 -23.92 -36.06
CA GLU A 16 -1.54 -25.10 -35.65
C GLU A 16 -2.08 -25.75 -34.37
N VAL A 17 -2.66 -24.97 -33.46
CA VAL A 17 -3.17 -25.46 -32.16
C VAL A 17 -4.70 -25.48 -32.13
N GLY A 18 -5.35 -24.84 -33.10
CA GLY A 18 -6.81 -24.75 -33.19
C GLY A 18 -7.42 -23.80 -32.17
N ALA A 19 -6.66 -22.80 -31.71
CA ALA A 19 -7.17 -21.79 -30.78
C ALA A 19 -8.17 -20.85 -31.48
N LEU A 20 -9.17 -20.38 -30.73
CA LEU A 20 -10.11 -19.35 -31.19
C LEU A 20 -9.55 -17.95 -30.92
N HIS A 21 -9.00 -17.77 -29.72
CA HIS A 21 -8.41 -16.52 -29.26
C HIS A 21 -7.02 -16.77 -28.69
N VAL A 22 -6.13 -15.78 -28.89
CA VAL A 22 -4.73 -15.86 -28.48
C VAL A 22 -4.36 -14.49 -27.93
N ASP A 23 -4.12 -14.44 -26.62
CA ASP A 23 -3.76 -13.21 -25.91
C ASP A 23 -2.49 -13.38 -25.10
N ILE A 24 -1.81 -12.27 -24.82
CA ILE A 24 -0.73 -12.22 -23.85
C ILE A 24 -1.25 -11.46 -22.64
N VAL A 25 -1.42 -12.17 -21.52
CA VAL A 25 -1.99 -11.63 -20.28
C VAL A 25 -0.96 -11.57 -19.16
N PRO A 26 -1.15 -10.75 -18.12
CA PRO A 26 -0.34 -10.81 -16.90
C PRO A 26 -0.45 -12.19 -16.23
N ALA A 27 0.65 -12.67 -15.66
CA ALA A 27 0.69 -13.98 -14.99
C ALA A 27 -0.18 -14.05 -13.71
N THR A 28 -0.61 -12.89 -13.20
CA THR A 28 -1.47 -12.72 -12.02
C THR A 28 -2.97 -12.83 -12.30
N ASP A 29 -3.35 -12.99 -13.57
CA ASP A 29 -4.75 -13.08 -13.96
C ASP A 29 -5.31 -14.50 -13.69
N VAL A 30 -6.55 -14.54 -13.16
CA VAL A 30 -7.40 -15.62 -12.55
C VAL A 30 -7.48 -16.95 -13.37
N PRO A 31 -7.87 -18.11 -12.77
CA PRO A 31 -7.32 -19.43 -13.11
C PRO A 31 -7.80 -19.99 -14.45
N ASP A 32 -6.97 -20.91 -14.97
CA ASP A 32 -7.23 -21.65 -16.21
C ASP A 32 -8.56 -22.41 -16.09
N ASP A 33 -9.53 -22.01 -16.91
CA ASP A 33 -10.76 -22.76 -17.17
C ASP A 33 -10.46 -23.95 -18.09
N ASP A 34 -11.29 -24.99 -18.11
CA ASP A 34 -11.07 -26.24 -18.86
C ASP A 34 -10.96 -26.00 -20.39
N ALA A 35 -11.45 -24.85 -20.88
CA ALA A 35 -11.34 -24.41 -22.27
C ALA A 35 -10.11 -23.50 -22.55
N THR A 36 -9.19 -23.35 -21.60
CA THR A 36 -8.07 -22.42 -21.68
C THR A 36 -6.75 -23.14 -21.50
N LEU A 37 -5.77 -22.82 -22.35
CA LEU A 37 -4.39 -23.28 -22.19
C LEU A 37 -3.48 -22.08 -21.97
N SER A 38 -2.72 -22.09 -20.88
CA SER A 38 -1.75 -21.06 -20.57
C SER A 38 -0.31 -21.54 -20.75
N TRP A 39 0.57 -20.65 -21.22
CA TRP A 39 2.00 -20.90 -21.34
C TRP A 39 2.79 -19.73 -20.78
N ASP A 40 3.73 -20.00 -19.88
CA ASP A 40 4.56 -18.96 -19.28
C ASP A 40 5.59 -18.42 -20.28
N LEU A 41 5.52 -17.12 -20.56
CA LEU A 41 6.49 -16.42 -21.42
C LEU A 41 7.62 -15.77 -20.59
N GLY A 42 7.59 -15.93 -19.26
CA GLY A 42 8.50 -15.27 -18.33
C GLY A 42 8.14 -13.81 -18.06
N ARG A 43 8.84 -13.21 -17.08
CA ARG A 43 8.68 -11.80 -16.66
C ARG A 43 7.23 -11.39 -16.32
N GLY A 44 6.45 -12.33 -15.79
CA GLY A 44 5.08 -12.07 -15.32
C GLY A 44 4.05 -11.98 -16.44
N ARG A 45 4.28 -12.60 -17.59
CA ARG A 45 3.30 -12.73 -18.68
C ARG A 45 3.06 -14.19 -19.05
N LYS A 46 1.83 -14.49 -19.44
CA LYS A 46 1.44 -15.79 -19.98
C LYS A 46 0.76 -15.61 -21.33
N LEU A 47 1.03 -16.51 -22.25
CA LEU A 47 0.27 -16.69 -23.47
C LEU A 47 -0.98 -17.49 -23.11
N ARG A 48 -2.16 -16.95 -23.39
CA ARG A 48 -3.46 -17.59 -23.13
C ARG A 48 -4.10 -17.94 -24.46
N LEU A 49 -4.40 -19.23 -24.64
CA LEU A 49 -5.12 -19.75 -25.79
C LEU A 49 -6.51 -20.19 -25.33
N THR A 50 -7.55 -19.61 -25.92
CA THR A 50 -8.94 -19.97 -25.62
C THR A 50 -9.48 -20.84 -26.74
N PHE A 51 -10.10 -21.97 -26.38
CA PHE A 51 -10.74 -22.89 -27.30
C PHE A 51 -12.27 -22.74 -27.25
N PRO A 52 -12.98 -23.04 -28.34
CA PRO A 52 -14.45 -22.98 -28.36
C PRO A 52 -15.09 -24.08 -27.48
N THR A 53 -14.39 -25.19 -27.28
CA THR A 53 -14.75 -26.29 -26.39
C THR A 53 -13.48 -26.83 -25.72
N PRO A 54 -13.55 -27.40 -24.50
CA PRO A 54 -12.41 -28.03 -23.85
C PRO A 54 -11.73 -29.03 -24.79
N PRO A 55 -10.43 -28.89 -25.06
CA PRO A 55 -9.73 -29.81 -25.95
C PRO A 55 -9.57 -31.18 -25.28
N THR A 56 -10.03 -32.24 -25.95
CA THR A 56 -9.85 -33.62 -25.48
C THR A 56 -8.39 -34.07 -25.50
N ASP A 57 -7.59 -33.47 -26.38
CA ASP A 57 -6.19 -33.84 -26.66
C ASP A 57 -5.23 -32.79 -26.08
N LEU A 58 -5.40 -32.47 -24.79
CA LEU A 58 -4.70 -31.37 -24.13
C LEU A 58 -3.18 -31.54 -24.15
N SER A 59 -2.69 -32.78 -23.95
CA SER A 59 -1.25 -33.10 -23.98
C SER A 59 -0.63 -32.84 -25.36
N GLU A 60 -1.30 -33.27 -26.44
CA GLU A 60 -0.78 -33.05 -27.80
C GLU A 60 -0.74 -31.56 -28.15
N LYS A 61 -1.75 -30.79 -27.70
CA LYS A 61 -1.77 -29.33 -27.87
C LYS A 61 -0.70 -28.63 -27.06
N GLN A 62 -0.39 -29.11 -25.87
CA GLN A 62 0.73 -28.61 -25.05
C GLN A 62 2.07 -28.85 -25.73
N ASP A 63 2.32 -30.06 -26.25
CA ASP A 63 3.56 -30.40 -26.96
C ASP A 63 3.72 -29.58 -28.25
N ARG A 64 2.60 -29.39 -28.98
CA ARG A 64 2.59 -28.55 -30.18
C ARG A 64 2.85 -27.08 -29.84
N LEU A 65 2.24 -26.58 -28.76
CA LEU A 65 2.47 -25.23 -28.27
C LEU A 65 3.93 -25.03 -27.84
N ALA A 66 4.51 -26.00 -27.13
CA ALA A 66 5.93 -25.99 -26.75
C ALA A 66 6.83 -25.83 -27.96
N THR A 67 6.61 -26.66 -29.00
CA THR A 67 7.37 -26.65 -30.25
C THR A 67 7.26 -25.29 -30.96
N VAL A 68 6.05 -24.72 -31.02
CA VAL A 68 5.84 -23.41 -31.63
C VAL A 68 6.52 -22.33 -30.79
N VAL A 69 6.32 -22.29 -29.47
CA VAL A 69 6.93 -21.26 -28.61
C VAL A 69 8.46 -21.30 -28.66
N GLU A 70 9.05 -22.49 -28.68
CA GLU A 70 10.50 -22.69 -28.80
C GLU A 70 11.05 -22.09 -30.13
N SER A 71 10.35 -22.31 -31.25
CA SER A 71 10.76 -21.73 -32.54
C SER A 71 10.66 -20.21 -32.63
N PHE A 72 9.95 -19.57 -31.68
CA PHE A 72 9.78 -18.11 -31.58
C PHE A 72 10.44 -17.51 -30.34
N ALA A 73 11.27 -18.27 -29.61
CA ALA A 73 11.86 -17.86 -28.33
C ALA A 73 12.60 -16.50 -28.41
N ASP A 74 13.37 -16.26 -29.46
CA ASP A 74 14.11 -15.00 -29.66
C ASP A 74 13.17 -13.79 -29.83
N LEU A 75 12.04 -13.98 -30.51
CA LEU A 75 11.03 -12.93 -30.69
C LEU A 75 10.29 -12.60 -29.39
N PHE A 76 10.09 -13.60 -28.53
CA PHE A 76 9.52 -13.39 -27.20
C PHE A 76 10.50 -12.71 -26.25
N ALA A 77 11.81 -13.00 -26.36
CA ALA A 77 12.85 -12.34 -25.57
C ALA A 77 12.91 -10.83 -25.86
N ASP A 78 12.83 -10.44 -27.13
CA ASP A 78 12.79 -9.04 -27.57
C ASP A 78 11.48 -8.34 -27.13
N ALA A 79 10.33 -9.00 -27.33
CA ALA A 79 9.04 -8.48 -26.87
C ALA A 79 8.97 -8.30 -25.34
N ALA A 80 9.63 -9.17 -24.59
CA ALA A 80 9.75 -9.06 -23.14
C ALA A 80 10.75 -7.99 -22.69
N SER A 81 11.64 -7.53 -23.57
CA SER A 81 12.64 -6.48 -23.33
C SER A 81 12.11 -5.06 -23.54
N GLU A 82 11.09 -4.88 -24.39
CA GLU A 82 10.49 -3.58 -24.74
C GLU A 82 9.50 -3.02 -23.68
N ILE A 83 9.37 -3.66 -22.52
CA ILE A 83 8.44 -3.21 -21.47
C ILE A 83 9.14 -2.17 -20.57
N PRO A 84 8.56 -0.97 -20.37
CA PRO A 84 8.96 -0.08 -19.28
C PRO A 84 8.86 -0.87 -17.99
N ARG A 85 9.97 -1.07 -17.26
CA ARG A 85 9.96 -1.69 -15.93
C ARG A 85 8.76 -1.12 -15.18
N ILE A 86 7.75 -1.95 -14.89
CA ILE A 86 6.61 -1.52 -14.08
C ILE A 86 7.24 -1.18 -12.74
N ARG A 87 7.49 0.11 -12.54
CA ARG A 87 8.08 0.60 -11.30
C ARG A 87 7.03 0.24 -10.25
N PRO A 88 7.39 -0.52 -9.20
CA PRO A 88 6.42 -0.80 -8.15
C PRO A 88 5.84 0.53 -7.69
N GLU A 89 4.54 0.55 -7.46
CA GLU A 89 3.85 1.76 -7.02
C GLU A 89 4.60 2.33 -5.80
N PRO A 90 4.97 3.62 -5.81
CA PRO A 90 5.73 4.22 -4.73
C PRO A 90 5.14 3.93 -3.33
N ASN A 91 3.81 3.84 -3.22
CA ASN A 91 3.08 3.45 -2.01
C ASN A 91 3.46 2.06 -1.51
N LYS A 92 3.35 1.02 -2.35
CA LYS A 92 3.67 -0.36 -1.96
C LYS A 92 5.14 -0.51 -1.59
N THR A 93 6.00 0.24 -2.28
CA THR A 93 7.44 0.25 -1.95
C THR A 93 7.68 0.94 -0.61
N LEU A 94 7.02 2.06 -0.32
CA LEU A 94 7.11 2.76 0.95
C LEU A 94 6.63 1.87 2.10
N GLU A 95 5.47 1.25 1.95
CA GLU A 95 4.90 0.30 2.92
C GLU A 95 5.86 -0.86 3.20
N SER A 96 6.41 -1.48 2.15
CA SER A 96 7.40 -2.55 2.29
C SER A 96 8.66 -2.10 3.03
N GLU A 97 9.16 -0.89 2.72
CA GLU A 97 10.34 -0.34 3.40
C GLU A 97 10.07 0.04 4.86
N LEU A 98 8.88 0.57 5.17
CA LEU A 98 8.47 0.86 6.55
C LEU A 98 8.30 -0.41 7.36
N ASN A 99 7.71 -1.46 6.78
CA ASN A 99 7.60 -2.77 7.42
C ASN A 99 8.98 -3.39 7.68
N ALA A 100 9.87 -3.35 6.69
CA ALA A 100 11.24 -3.82 6.84
C ALA A 100 12.02 -3.00 7.89
N LEU A 101 11.79 -1.69 7.97
CA LEU A 101 12.37 -0.83 9.00
C LEU A 101 11.86 -1.20 10.39
N ALA A 102 10.54 -1.36 10.58
CA ALA A 102 9.95 -1.75 11.86
C ALA A 102 10.56 -3.07 12.36
N GLY A 103 10.65 -4.08 11.47
CA GLY A 103 11.27 -5.36 11.79
C GLY A 103 12.76 -5.26 12.17
N ARG A 104 13.56 -4.48 11.43
CA ARG A 104 14.99 -4.28 11.74
C ARG A 104 15.22 -3.53 13.05
N ALA A 105 14.35 -2.60 13.40
CA ALA A 105 14.45 -1.82 14.62
C ALA A 105 13.84 -2.52 15.84
N GLY A 106 13.09 -3.62 15.65
CA GLY A 106 12.30 -4.23 16.71
C GLY A 106 11.12 -3.36 17.16
N ALA A 107 10.66 -2.46 16.29
CA ALA A 107 9.53 -1.58 16.57
C ALA A 107 8.21 -2.33 16.35
N LEU A 108 7.19 -1.97 17.13
CA LEU A 108 5.81 -2.34 16.81
C LEU A 108 5.42 -1.72 15.49
N SER A 109 5.59 -0.42 15.29
CA SER A 109 5.14 0.26 14.07
C SER A 109 6.16 1.27 13.58
N ALA A 110 6.21 1.49 12.27
CA ALA A 110 6.90 2.59 11.63
C ALA A 110 5.89 3.42 10.82
N VAL A 111 5.78 4.71 11.11
CA VAL A 111 4.83 5.60 10.44
C VAL A 111 5.52 6.88 9.97
N VAL A 112 5.08 7.39 8.82
CA VAL A 112 5.46 8.70 8.31
C VAL A 112 4.26 9.61 8.41
N ILE A 113 4.41 10.74 9.09
CA ILE A 113 3.39 11.78 9.19
C ILE A 113 3.85 13.06 8.54
N ASP A 114 2.88 13.87 8.13
CA ASP A 114 3.08 15.31 7.93
C ASP A 114 3.04 16.01 9.30
N ALA A 115 4.02 16.88 9.53
CA ALA A 115 4.11 17.72 10.72
C ALA A 115 2.95 18.72 10.83
N ALA A 116 2.45 19.22 9.69
CA ALA A 116 1.51 20.35 9.64
C ALA A 116 0.07 19.92 9.31
N SER A 117 -0.18 18.67 8.97
CA SER A 117 -1.51 18.15 8.65
C SER A 117 -1.83 16.89 9.44
N PRO A 118 -3.12 16.52 9.57
CA PRO A 118 -3.49 15.27 10.24
C PRO A 118 -3.07 14.02 9.45
N ILE A 119 -2.54 14.15 8.24
CA ILE A 119 -2.28 13.08 7.29
C ILE A 119 -1.10 12.20 7.73
N VAL A 120 -1.32 10.88 7.63
CA VAL A 120 -0.29 9.85 7.70
C VAL A 120 0.02 9.44 6.26
N TRP A 121 1.28 9.54 5.85
CA TRP A 121 1.74 9.30 4.47
C TRP A 121 2.14 7.86 4.20
N GLY A 122 2.51 7.12 5.25
CA GLY A 122 2.83 5.71 5.15
C GLY A 122 2.86 5.06 6.53
N ALA A 123 2.53 3.79 6.60
CA ALA A 123 2.67 2.97 7.79
C ALA A 123 3.26 1.60 7.43
N SER A 124 3.94 0.96 8.39
CA SER A 124 4.42 -0.42 8.27
C SER A 124 3.29 -1.45 8.30
N GLU A 125 2.12 -1.04 8.80
CA GLU A 125 0.90 -1.84 8.74
C GLU A 125 0.12 -1.45 7.49
N ALA A 126 -0.41 -2.45 6.79
CA ALA A 126 -1.23 -2.22 5.62
C ALA A 126 -2.35 -1.24 5.98
N PRO A 127 -2.43 -0.08 5.31
CA PRO A 127 -3.54 0.82 5.50
C PRO A 127 -4.80 0.08 5.10
N THR A 128 -5.77 0.12 5.99
CA THR A 128 -7.08 -0.40 5.66
C THR A 128 -7.95 0.73 5.13
N SER A 129 -8.27 0.62 3.85
CA SER A 129 -9.25 1.43 3.12
C SER A 129 -9.00 2.94 3.11
N ASP A 130 -8.68 3.49 1.93
CA ASP A 130 -8.58 4.92 1.61
C ASP A 130 -9.93 5.70 1.71
N ASP A 131 -10.88 5.25 2.53
CA ASP A 131 -12.23 5.81 2.56
C ASP A 131 -12.38 6.94 3.58
N THR A 132 -12.07 8.15 3.13
CA THR A 132 -12.24 9.40 3.87
C THR A 132 -13.68 9.70 4.28
N ALA A 133 -14.65 9.18 3.52
CA ALA A 133 -16.06 9.32 3.85
C ALA A 133 -16.43 8.50 5.09
N THR A 134 -15.73 7.39 5.32
CA THR A 134 -15.88 6.59 6.54
C THR A 134 -15.35 7.34 7.77
N ASP A 135 -14.21 8.02 7.68
CA ASP A 135 -13.62 8.72 8.84
C ASP A 135 -14.44 9.95 9.29
N ALA A 136 -14.98 10.73 8.36
CA ALA A 136 -15.86 11.85 8.69
C ALA A 136 -17.17 11.36 9.35
N ARG A 137 -17.73 10.24 8.88
CA ARG A 137 -18.92 9.61 9.47
C ARG A 137 -18.63 9.04 10.85
N VAL A 138 -17.47 8.40 11.02
CA VAL A 138 -17.01 7.86 12.30
C VAL A 138 -16.81 8.99 13.30
N ALA A 139 -16.06 10.04 12.95
CA ALA A 139 -15.87 11.21 13.82
C ALA A 139 -17.18 11.90 14.20
N GLN A 140 -18.11 12.05 13.24
CA GLN A 140 -19.43 12.63 13.49
C GLN A 140 -20.30 11.72 14.39
N ALA A 141 -20.19 10.39 14.25
CA ALA A 141 -20.86 9.44 15.13
C ALA A 141 -20.27 9.50 16.55
N PHE A 142 -18.95 9.60 16.69
CA PHE A 142 -18.26 9.78 17.98
C PHE A 142 -18.70 11.06 18.70
N ALA A 143 -18.73 12.19 17.98
CA ALA A 143 -19.18 13.47 18.53
C ALA A 143 -20.65 13.41 19.00
N ARG A 144 -21.55 12.89 18.15
CA ARG A 144 -22.97 12.75 18.51
C ARG A 144 -23.19 11.83 19.70
N ALA A 145 -22.47 10.70 19.76
CA ALA A 145 -22.55 9.78 20.88
C ALA A 145 -22.10 10.43 22.19
N GLN A 146 -21.03 11.23 22.15
CA GLN A 146 -20.56 11.97 23.31
C GLN A 146 -21.57 13.03 23.79
N GLU A 147 -22.21 13.74 22.86
CA GLU A 147 -23.26 14.74 23.16
C GLU A 147 -24.48 14.13 23.86
N ILE A 148 -24.84 12.88 23.54
CA ILE A 148 -25.96 12.16 24.15
C ILE A 148 -25.54 11.29 25.34
N GLY A 149 -24.31 11.45 25.83
CA GLY A 149 -23.82 10.78 27.04
C GLY A 149 -23.47 9.29 26.86
N ILE A 150 -23.29 8.83 25.62
CA ILE A 150 -22.88 7.45 25.34
C ILE A 150 -21.39 7.28 25.63
N VAL A 151 -21.07 6.36 26.54
CA VAL A 151 -19.70 5.97 26.87
C VAL A 151 -19.30 4.77 26.02
N TRP A 152 -18.44 4.99 25.03
CA TRP A 152 -18.02 3.97 24.06
C TRP A 152 -17.45 2.68 24.68
N ARG A 153 -16.79 2.81 25.83
CA ARG A 153 -16.28 1.66 26.59
C ARG A 153 -17.38 0.68 27.00
N GLU A 154 -18.58 1.19 27.31
CA GLU A 154 -19.74 0.38 27.70
C GLU A 154 -20.43 -0.27 26.49
N LEU A 155 -20.37 0.38 25.33
CA LEU A 155 -20.91 -0.13 24.07
C LEU A 155 -20.06 -1.26 23.49
N LEU A 156 -18.74 -1.09 23.49
CA LEU A 156 -17.80 -2.11 23.00
C LEU A 156 -17.71 -3.34 23.91
N ALA A 157 -18.12 -3.20 25.18
CA ALA A 157 -18.25 -4.32 26.11
C ALA A 157 -19.53 -5.16 25.87
N ARG A 158 -20.44 -4.74 24.98
CA ARG A 158 -21.64 -5.51 24.64
C ARG A 158 -21.36 -6.43 23.45
N PRO A 159 -21.67 -7.74 23.55
CA PRO A 159 -21.54 -8.65 22.41
C PRO A 159 -22.50 -8.22 21.30
N SER A 160 -21.93 -7.87 20.14
CA SER A 160 -22.66 -7.35 18.99
C SER A 160 -23.45 -8.46 18.30
N LYS A 161 -24.76 -8.49 18.51
CA LYS A 161 -25.71 -9.08 17.57
C LYS A 161 -26.42 -7.94 16.85
N GLU A 162 -26.32 -7.96 15.53
CA GLU A 162 -27.07 -7.15 14.57
C GLU A 162 -26.64 -5.69 14.41
N LEU A 163 -25.96 -5.40 13.30
CA LEU A 163 -26.09 -4.12 12.60
C LEU A 163 -26.10 -4.42 11.10
N ALA A 164 -27.31 -4.41 10.54
CA ALA A 164 -27.58 -4.54 9.12
C ALA A 164 -27.43 -3.18 8.40
N ALA A 165 -27.11 -3.31 7.12
CA ALA A 165 -26.80 -2.28 6.14
C ALA A 165 -27.68 -1.01 6.16
N THR A 166 -27.03 0.14 6.01
CA THR A 166 -27.62 1.33 5.37
C THR A 166 -26.56 2.02 4.50
N GLU A 167 -26.55 1.66 3.23
CA GLU A 167 -25.92 2.44 2.16
C GLU A 167 -26.88 3.57 1.77
N ASN A 168 -26.41 4.82 1.82
CA ASN A 168 -26.71 5.89 0.84
C ASN A 168 -26.26 7.25 1.39
N ALA A 169 -25.06 7.69 0.99
CA ALA A 169 -24.72 9.12 0.93
C ALA A 169 -23.56 9.36 -0.04
N LYS A 170 -23.75 10.35 -0.93
CA LYS A 170 -22.81 10.78 -1.97
C LYS A 170 -21.43 11.13 -1.39
N PRO A 171 -20.33 10.84 -2.10
CA PRO A 171 -18.98 11.09 -1.61
C PRO A 171 -18.65 12.58 -1.68
N ALA A 172 -18.07 13.11 -0.61
CA ALA A 172 -17.45 14.41 -0.55
C ALA A 172 -15.93 14.24 -0.38
N GLU A 173 -15.21 14.84 -1.32
CA GLU A 173 -13.81 15.28 -1.35
C GLU A 173 -12.69 14.35 -0.86
N THR A 174 -11.87 13.98 -1.84
CA THR A 174 -10.71 13.09 -1.86
C THR A 174 -9.49 13.76 -1.21
N GLY A 175 -9.04 13.26 -0.06
CA GLY A 175 -7.72 13.56 0.50
C GLY A 175 -7.21 12.36 1.26
N ARG A 176 -6.00 11.86 1.02
CA ARG A 176 -5.58 10.56 1.56
C ARG A 176 -5.49 10.58 3.08
N ILE A 177 -6.21 9.67 3.74
CA ILE A 177 -6.07 9.42 5.17
C ILE A 177 -5.76 7.94 5.33
N LEU A 178 -4.51 7.62 5.72
CA LEU A 178 -4.18 6.25 6.11
C LEU A 178 -4.75 5.99 7.49
N ARG A 179 -5.65 5.02 7.56
CA ARG A 179 -6.28 4.58 8.80
C ARG A 179 -5.34 3.62 9.55
N LEU A 180 -4.94 4.00 10.75
CA LEU A 180 -4.09 3.18 11.64
C LEU A 180 -4.88 2.07 12.37
N VAL A 181 -6.20 2.04 12.20
CA VAL A 181 -7.08 1.03 12.79
C VAL A 181 -7.79 0.30 11.66
N PRO A 182 -7.68 -1.03 11.54
CA PRO A 182 -8.45 -1.81 10.57
C PRO A 182 -9.96 -1.49 10.60
N PRO A 183 -10.71 -1.63 9.49
CA PRO A 183 -12.15 -1.46 9.50
C PRO A 183 -12.71 -2.57 10.38
N VAL A 184 -13.82 -2.30 11.08
CA VAL A 184 -14.40 -3.22 12.05
C VAL A 184 -14.66 -4.60 11.43
N ASP A 185 -15.03 -4.62 10.15
CA ASP A 185 -15.30 -5.84 9.39
C ASP A 185 -14.06 -6.73 9.20
N ALA A 186 -12.86 -6.14 9.07
CA ALA A 186 -11.61 -6.92 8.97
C ALA A 186 -11.19 -7.53 10.31
N LEU A 187 -11.64 -6.95 11.43
CA LEU A 187 -11.36 -7.44 12.79
C LEU A 187 -12.38 -8.48 13.25
N ALA A 188 -13.57 -8.53 12.63
CA ALA A 188 -14.66 -9.39 13.07
C ALA A 188 -14.31 -10.89 13.02
N GLY A 189 -13.50 -11.30 12.02
CA GLY A 189 -13.05 -12.69 11.84
C GLY A 189 -11.87 -13.13 12.71
N LEU A 190 -11.20 -12.20 13.40
CA LEU A 190 -10.02 -12.51 14.22
C LEU A 190 -10.39 -13.04 15.61
N ALA A 191 -9.46 -13.75 16.24
CA ALA A 191 -9.60 -14.14 17.64
C ALA A 191 -9.62 -12.90 18.57
N VAL A 192 -10.20 -13.03 19.76
CA VAL A 192 -10.28 -11.92 20.73
C VAL A 192 -8.88 -11.39 21.08
N ASP A 193 -7.94 -12.29 21.34
CA ASP A 193 -6.57 -11.93 21.72
C ASP A 193 -5.84 -11.20 20.59
N GLU A 194 -6.04 -11.61 19.34
CA GLU A 194 -5.47 -10.94 18.16
C GLU A 194 -6.03 -9.52 18.00
N ARG A 195 -7.33 -9.34 18.21
CA ARG A 195 -7.97 -8.02 18.21
C ARG A 195 -7.39 -7.12 19.30
N GLU A 196 -7.16 -7.63 20.49
CA GLU A 196 -6.59 -6.87 21.60
C GLU A 196 -5.15 -6.42 21.30
N ILE A 197 -4.34 -7.29 20.69
CA ILE A 197 -2.97 -6.95 20.25
C ILE A 197 -2.99 -5.82 19.21
N ILE A 198 -3.86 -5.92 18.20
CA ILE A 198 -4.00 -4.89 17.15
C ILE A 198 -4.47 -3.57 17.75
N ALA A 199 -5.50 -3.61 18.60
CA ALA A 199 -6.03 -2.43 19.27
C ALA A 199 -4.97 -1.73 20.13
N ARG A 200 -4.18 -2.52 20.89
CA ARG A 200 -3.09 -2.00 21.71
C ARG A 200 -2.00 -1.34 20.88
N ARG A 201 -1.61 -1.95 19.75
CA ARG A 201 -0.62 -1.37 18.82
C ARG A 201 -1.10 -0.06 18.20
N ALA A 202 -2.37 -0.01 17.77
CA ALA A 202 -2.96 1.21 17.23
C ALA A 202 -3.04 2.32 18.29
N GLU A 203 -3.43 2.00 19.51
CA GLU A 203 -3.45 2.93 20.66
C GLU A 203 -2.06 3.54 20.89
N LEU A 204 -1.01 2.71 20.99
CA LEU A 204 0.36 3.18 21.19
C LEU A 204 0.83 4.06 20.04
N THR A 205 0.49 3.69 18.80
CA THR A 205 0.87 4.45 17.61
C THR A 205 0.20 5.82 17.57
N MET A 206 -1.10 5.89 17.87
CA MET A 206 -1.82 7.16 17.95
C MET A 206 -1.30 8.05 19.07
N ASN A 207 -0.97 7.48 20.24
CA ASN A 207 -0.38 8.22 21.35
C ASN A 207 0.99 8.79 20.99
N ALA A 208 1.84 8.02 20.31
CA ALA A 208 3.13 8.50 19.82
C ALA A 208 2.97 9.65 18.82
N ILE A 209 2.07 9.52 17.83
CA ILE A 209 1.78 10.59 16.86
C ILE A 209 1.29 11.85 17.55
N ALA A 210 0.34 11.73 18.49
CA ALA A 210 -0.21 12.85 19.23
C ALA A 210 0.89 13.59 20.02
N ARG A 211 1.79 12.85 20.67
CA ARG A 211 2.88 13.42 21.46
C ARG A 211 3.94 14.09 20.58
N VAL A 212 4.33 13.46 19.47
CA VAL A 212 5.23 14.06 18.48
C VAL A 212 4.62 15.35 17.92
N ARG A 213 3.34 15.37 17.54
CA ARG A 213 2.67 16.59 17.05
C ARG A 213 2.56 17.68 18.09
N ALA A 214 2.49 17.33 19.38
CA ALA A 214 2.50 18.29 20.47
C ALA A 214 3.89 18.89 20.76
N ASN A 215 4.97 18.33 20.17
CA ASN A 215 6.32 18.86 20.34
C ASN A 215 6.46 20.21 19.62
N PRO A 216 6.88 21.29 20.32
CA PRO A 216 7.02 22.62 19.72
C PRO A 216 7.95 22.65 18.50
N ILE A 217 8.98 21.80 18.45
CA ILE A 217 9.93 21.72 17.33
C ILE A 217 9.22 21.32 16.03
N VAL A 218 8.16 20.50 16.11
CA VAL A 218 7.40 20.05 14.93
C VAL A 218 6.77 21.23 14.19
N ALA A 219 6.29 22.24 14.92
CA ALA A 219 5.77 23.45 14.32
C ALA A 219 6.85 24.27 13.59
N GLU A 220 8.12 24.15 13.99
CA GLU A 220 9.24 24.93 13.46
C GLU A 220 10.07 24.19 12.40
N LEU A 221 9.72 22.96 12.02
CA LEU A 221 10.48 22.18 11.03
C LEU A 221 10.61 22.92 9.68
N HIS A 222 9.56 23.63 9.27
CA HIS A 222 9.56 24.46 8.05
C HIS A 222 10.55 25.64 8.09
N CYS A 223 11.01 26.03 9.27
CA CYS A 223 12.02 27.07 9.48
C CYS A 223 13.46 26.51 9.51
N GLY A 224 13.65 25.23 9.16
CA GLY A 224 14.96 24.57 9.14
C GLY A 224 15.35 23.90 10.45
N GLN A 225 14.43 23.79 11.42
CA GLN A 225 14.64 22.94 12.59
C GLN A 225 14.60 21.46 12.22
N HIS A 226 15.22 20.64 13.06
CA HIS A 226 15.23 19.19 12.92
C HIS A 226 14.75 18.55 14.21
N LEU A 227 13.77 17.66 14.10
CA LEU A 227 13.35 16.79 15.19
C LEU A 227 14.20 15.53 15.18
N HIS A 228 14.82 15.26 16.32
CA HIS A 228 15.42 13.97 16.66
C HIS A 228 15.14 13.73 18.14
N GLU A 229 14.19 12.85 18.44
CA GLU A 229 13.67 12.63 19.79
C GLU A 229 13.50 11.13 20.04
N ALA A 230 14.02 10.64 21.17
CA ALA A 230 13.78 9.31 21.67
C ALA A 230 13.14 9.39 23.06
N ILE A 231 11.99 8.74 23.23
CA ILE A 231 11.30 8.61 24.52
C ILE A 231 11.30 7.15 24.93
N LEU A 232 11.81 6.87 26.13
CA LEU A 232 11.88 5.54 26.71
C LEU A 232 11.07 5.53 28.01
N GLU A 233 9.78 5.21 27.91
CA GLU A 233 8.90 5.03 29.08
C GLU A 233 8.43 3.57 29.16
N ASP A 234 8.01 3.12 30.34
CA ASP A 234 7.63 1.71 30.59
C ASP A 234 6.53 1.18 29.68
N LYS A 235 5.59 2.06 29.28
CA LYS A 235 4.37 1.68 28.54
C LYS A 235 4.34 2.20 27.10
N LEU A 236 5.28 3.06 26.74
CA LEU A 236 5.36 3.67 25.42
C LEU A 236 6.81 4.12 25.18
N GLY A 237 7.47 3.49 24.20
CA GLY A 237 8.70 4.02 23.65
C GLY A 237 8.46 4.53 22.25
N TYR A 238 9.13 5.61 21.85
CA TYR A 238 9.20 5.99 20.44
C TYR A 238 10.50 6.66 20.07
N LEU A 239 10.87 6.56 18.79
CA LEU A 239 11.94 7.33 18.16
C LEU A 239 11.33 8.13 17.01
N ALA A 240 11.45 9.46 17.05
CA ALA A 240 10.95 10.38 16.04
C ALA A 240 12.10 11.11 15.36
N ARG A 241 12.10 11.14 14.02
CA ARG A 241 13.10 11.84 13.21
C ARG A 241 12.46 12.60 12.05
N SER A 242 12.70 13.91 11.98
CA SER A 242 12.24 14.72 10.85
C SER A 242 13.10 14.50 9.61
N PHE A 243 12.48 14.61 8.43
CA PHE A 243 13.17 14.62 7.14
C PHE A 243 12.37 15.44 6.12
N ALA A 244 13.02 15.86 5.03
CA ALA A 244 12.41 16.69 3.98
C ALA A 244 11.56 17.86 4.51
N THR A 245 12.03 18.50 5.58
CA THR A 245 11.52 19.74 6.19
C THR A 245 10.13 19.68 6.83
N ILE A 246 9.23 18.78 6.42
CA ILE A 246 7.84 18.72 6.90
C ILE A 246 7.40 17.32 7.32
N TYR A 247 8.20 16.29 7.06
CA TYR A 247 7.84 14.92 7.38
C TYR A 247 8.53 14.45 8.65
N VAL A 248 7.85 13.59 9.39
CA VAL A 248 8.40 12.94 10.58
C VAL A 248 8.20 11.43 10.45
N LEU A 249 9.29 10.69 10.56
CA LEU A 249 9.30 9.25 10.71
C LEU A 249 9.23 8.92 12.20
N ILE A 250 8.30 8.07 12.61
CA ILE A 250 8.11 7.65 14.00
C ILE A 250 8.18 6.13 14.07
N LEU A 251 9.07 5.60 14.91
CA LEU A 251 9.09 4.21 15.32
C LEU A 251 8.45 4.07 16.70
N VAL A 252 7.54 3.13 16.86
CA VAL A 252 6.75 2.94 18.09
C VAL A 252 7.10 1.61 18.73
N PHE A 253 7.30 1.59 20.04
CA PHE A 253 7.72 0.45 20.84
C PHE A 253 6.75 0.22 22.02
N PRO A 254 6.61 -1.01 22.53
CA PRO A 254 5.70 -1.30 23.65
C PRO A 254 6.19 -0.74 25.00
N GLY A 255 7.41 -0.18 25.03
CA GLY A 255 8.09 0.35 26.20
C GLY A 255 9.54 0.69 25.86
N HIS A 256 10.48 0.37 26.75
CA HIS A 256 11.93 0.50 26.52
C HIS A 256 12.40 -0.26 25.27
N PHE A 257 13.36 0.31 24.55
CA PHE A 257 13.94 -0.27 23.33
C PHE A 257 15.45 0.04 23.21
N ASP A 258 16.13 -0.67 22.32
CA ASP A 258 17.53 -0.40 21.97
C ASP A 258 17.62 0.85 21.08
N GLU A 259 17.84 2.01 21.70
CA GLU A 259 17.93 3.31 21.03
C GLU A 259 18.99 3.31 19.92
N LEU A 260 20.20 2.81 20.21
CA LEU A 260 21.30 2.78 19.24
C LEU A 260 20.98 1.85 18.05
N GLY A 261 20.33 0.71 18.31
CA GLY A 261 19.85 -0.19 17.27
C GLY A 261 18.81 0.48 16.36
N ALA A 262 17.82 1.14 16.96
CA ALA A 262 16.77 1.86 16.24
C ALA A 262 17.34 3.02 15.40
N GLU A 263 18.24 3.84 15.95
CA GLU A 263 18.87 4.94 15.23
C GLU A 263 19.69 4.47 14.03
N ARG A 264 20.43 3.37 14.17
CA ARG A 264 21.17 2.76 13.06
C ARG A 264 20.23 2.26 11.97
N ALA A 265 19.11 1.65 12.34
CA ALA A 265 18.11 1.19 11.39
C ALA A 265 17.47 2.36 10.63
N VAL A 266 17.09 3.43 11.33
CA VAL A 266 16.56 4.67 10.73
C VAL A 266 17.59 5.29 9.78
N THR A 267 18.83 5.47 10.22
CA THR A 267 19.89 6.11 9.41
C THR A 267 20.12 5.39 8.08
N ARG A 268 19.99 4.06 8.05
CA ARG A 268 20.10 3.27 6.81
C ARG A 268 18.87 3.37 5.91
N ALA A 269 17.67 3.43 6.49
CA ALA A 269 16.41 3.40 5.74
C ALA A 269 15.96 4.79 5.26
N LEU A 270 16.30 5.85 6.00
CA LEU A 270 15.76 7.20 5.80
C LEU A 270 15.97 7.74 4.38
N PRO A 271 17.14 7.57 3.72
CA PRO A 271 17.31 8.07 2.34
C PRO A 271 16.36 7.42 1.33
N ILE A 272 16.00 6.15 1.55
CA ILE A 272 15.06 5.43 0.68
C ILE A 272 13.63 5.90 0.95
N ILE A 273 13.25 6.00 2.22
CA ILE A 273 11.94 6.48 2.66
C ILE A 273 11.69 7.89 2.16
N GLU A 274 12.65 8.80 2.35
CA GLU A 274 12.57 10.19 1.87
C GLU A 274 12.31 10.25 0.36
N ARG A 275 13.08 9.50 -0.43
CA ARG A 275 12.89 9.43 -1.87
C ARG A 275 11.52 8.88 -2.27
N LEU A 276 10.99 7.91 -1.52
CA LEU A 276 9.67 7.32 -1.80
C LEU A 276 8.54 8.28 -1.45
N VAL A 277 8.62 8.94 -0.29
CA VAL A 277 7.64 9.94 0.16
C VAL A 277 7.59 11.13 -0.80
N VAL A 278 8.75 11.66 -1.23
CA VAL A 278 8.81 12.75 -2.21
C VAL A 278 8.29 12.34 -3.60
N ALA A 279 8.34 11.04 -3.92
CA ALA A 279 7.80 10.51 -5.17
C ALA A 279 6.28 10.24 -5.12
N LEU A 280 5.65 10.39 -3.95
CA LEU A 280 4.20 10.30 -3.83
C LEU A 280 3.56 11.54 -4.47
N PRO A 281 2.50 11.37 -5.28
CA PRO A 281 1.81 12.53 -5.85
C PRO A 281 1.22 13.36 -4.70
N PRO A 282 1.32 14.70 -4.78
CA PRO A 282 0.82 15.60 -3.73
C PRO A 282 -0.66 15.35 -3.47
N ASP A 283 -1.08 15.46 -2.20
CA ASP A 283 -2.50 15.46 -1.86
C ASP A 283 -3.14 16.76 -2.36
N ASP A 284 -4.21 16.64 -3.14
CA ASP A 284 -4.98 17.77 -3.69
C ASP A 284 -5.85 18.47 -2.62
N THR A 285 -5.63 18.20 -1.33
CA THR A 285 -6.33 18.93 -0.26
C THR A 285 -5.98 20.41 -0.37
N PRO A 286 -6.96 21.33 -0.49
CA PRO A 286 -6.68 22.75 -0.60
C PRO A 286 -6.05 23.23 0.70
N THR A 287 -4.72 23.33 0.71
CA THR A 287 -4.02 24.04 1.76
C THR A 287 -4.36 25.52 1.60
N ASP A 288 -5.08 26.11 2.55
CA ASP A 288 -5.34 27.56 2.64
C ASP A 288 -4.06 28.42 2.76
N ARG A 289 -2.87 27.80 2.68
CA ARG A 289 -1.58 28.47 2.61
C ARG A 289 -1.19 28.65 1.16
N LYS A 290 -1.23 29.90 0.70
CA LYS A 290 -0.73 30.40 -0.59
C LYS A 290 0.75 30.03 -0.80
N GLY A 291 1.02 28.80 -1.22
CA GLY A 291 2.34 28.32 -1.61
C GLY A 291 2.26 27.76 -3.02
N THR A 292 2.55 28.59 -4.03
CA THR A 292 2.57 28.16 -5.43
C THR A 292 3.79 27.28 -5.68
N VAL A 293 3.60 25.97 -5.75
CA VAL A 293 4.65 25.03 -6.20
C VAL A 293 4.74 25.10 -7.73
N VAL A 294 5.81 25.69 -8.25
CA VAL A 294 6.11 25.70 -9.69
C VAL A 294 6.99 24.50 -10.01
N ALA A 295 6.48 23.57 -10.80
CA ALA A 295 7.27 22.48 -11.36
C ALA A 295 8.31 23.04 -12.35
N LEU A 296 9.59 23.04 -11.96
CA LEU A 296 10.69 23.44 -12.84
C LEU A 296 10.99 22.29 -13.82
N ARG A 297 10.65 22.52 -15.10
CA ARG A 297 10.97 21.61 -16.20
C ARG A 297 12.50 21.56 -16.41
N PRO A 298 13.13 20.37 -16.51
CA PRO A 298 14.57 20.29 -16.75
C PRO A 298 14.94 20.82 -18.14
N ARG A 299 15.94 21.69 -18.17
CA ARG A 299 16.48 22.32 -19.38
C ARG A 299 17.39 21.30 -20.08
N ARG A 300 16.98 20.80 -21.26
CA ARG A 300 17.86 19.98 -22.12
C ARG A 300 19.08 20.82 -22.50
N LYS A 301 20.28 20.28 -22.26
CA LYS A 301 21.53 20.69 -22.92
C LYS A 301 21.74 19.80 -24.14
#